data_AF-A0A2W2BJL2-F1
#
_entry.id   AF-A0A2W2BJL2-F1
#
_cell.length_a   1.000
_cell.length_b   1.000
_cell.length_c   1.000
_cell.angle_alpha   90.00
_cell.angle_beta   90.00
_cell.angle_gamma   90.00
#
_symmetry.space_group_name_H-M   'P 1'
#
loop_
_entity.id
_entity.type
_entity.pdbx_description
1 polymer ?
#
loop_
_entity_poly.entity_id
_entity_poly.type
_entity_poly.pdbx_seq_one_letter_code
_entity_poly.pdbx_strand_id
1 'polypeptide(L)'
;MRPTPSSGPSVSACPRPAVLGRRIHGVIFFPRWVHEHPHRTVLHQNAHLPRMRRYRDAGPTSPIQVVSESATIAFIENCGVDNNEVIACPPAQIPAGYADRRA
;
A
#
# COMPACT_ATOMS: atom_id res chain seq x y z
N MET A 1 22.72 10.17 -5.63
CA MET A 1 22.20 9.17 -4.67
C MET A 1 20.84 9.68 -4.18
N ARG A 2 19.73 9.11 -4.66
CA ARG A 2 18.39 9.61 -4.34
C ARG A 2 18.02 9.11 -2.93
N PRO A 3 17.64 9.97 -1.98
CA PRO A 3 17.25 9.51 -0.65
C PRO A 3 16.03 8.59 -0.79
N THR A 4 16.18 7.33 -0.40
CA THR A 4 15.02 6.46 -0.15
C THR A 4 14.21 7.09 0.98
N PRO A 5 12.86 7.03 0.96
CA PRO A 5 12.05 7.55 2.06
C PRO A 5 12.37 6.72 3.30
N SER A 6 13.24 7.26 4.16
CA SER A 6 13.82 6.52 5.26
C SER A 6 12.76 6.19 6.32
N SER A 7 12.62 4.90 6.61
CA SER A 7 11.97 4.26 7.77
C SER A 7 10.43 4.02 7.81
N GLY A 8 9.69 4.16 6.72
CA GLY A 8 8.34 3.57 6.59
C GLY A 8 8.36 2.07 6.21
N PRO A 9 7.21 1.39 6.05
CA PRO A 9 7.18 0.10 5.37
C PRO A 9 7.75 0.25 3.95
N SER A 10 8.68 -0.62 3.58
CA SER A 10 9.22 -0.65 2.22
C SER A 10 8.40 -1.65 1.41
N VAL A 11 8.00 -1.27 0.19
CA VAL A 11 7.18 -2.09 -0.69
C VAL A 11 7.89 -2.22 -2.04
N SER A 12 8.02 -3.45 -2.52
CA SER A 12 8.41 -3.76 -3.90
C SER A 12 7.28 -4.53 -4.57
N ALA A 13 6.90 -4.12 -5.78
CA ALA A 13 5.79 -4.70 -6.52
C ALA A 13 6.19 -4.94 -7.98
N CYS A 14 6.05 -6.19 -8.44
CA CYS A 14 6.32 -6.62 -9.81
C CYS A 14 5.01 -7.06 -10.47
N PRO A 15 4.29 -6.14 -11.14
CA PRO A 15 3.11 -6.49 -11.93
C PRO A 15 3.53 -7.25 -13.20
N ARG A 16 2.78 -8.30 -13.55
CA ARG A 16 2.94 -9.00 -14.82
C ARG A 16 1.82 -8.59 -15.78
N PRO A 17 2.14 -8.35 -17.06
CA PRO A 17 1.16 -7.97 -18.06
C PRO A 17 0.07 -9.04 -18.23
N ALA A 18 -1.12 -8.63 -18.66
CA ALA A 18 -2.29 -9.50 -18.76
C ALA A 18 -2.06 -10.76 -19.62
N VAL A 19 -1.23 -10.63 -20.67
CA VAL A 19 -0.83 -11.75 -21.56
C VAL A 19 -0.06 -12.85 -20.82
N LEU A 20 0.59 -12.52 -19.70
CA LEU A 20 1.34 -13.46 -18.85
C LEU A 20 0.55 -13.94 -17.63
N GLY A 21 -0.76 -13.73 -17.61
CA GLY A 21 -1.64 -14.07 -16.49
C GLY A 21 -1.57 -12.99 -15.42
N ARG A 22 -2.60 -12.13 -15.40
CA ARG A 22 -2.88 -10.98 -14.53
C ARG A 22 -2.51 -11.20 -13.05
N ARG A 23 -1.22 -11.13 -12.75
CA ARG A 23 -0.66 -11.45 -11.44
C ARG A 23 0.34 -10.39 -11.06
N ILE A 24 0.39 -10.12 -9.77
CA ILE A 24 1.34 -9.22 -9.16
C ILE A 24 2.05 -9.99 -8.05
N HIS A 25 3.37 -9.85 -7.99
CA HIS A 25 4.15 -10.32 -6.85
C HIS A 25 4.60 -9.11 -6.05
N GLY A 26 4.27 -9.09 -4.76
CA GLY A 26 4.61 -8.01 -3.84
C GLY A 26 5.45 -8.51 -2.68
N VAL A 27 6.43 -7.72 -2.28
CA VAL A 27 7.18 -7.93 -1.04
C VAL A 27 7.06 -6.66 -0.19
N ILE A 28 6.57 -6.82 1.04
CA ILE A 28 6.44 -5.74 2.01
C ILE A 28 7.32 -6.03 3.22
N PHE A 29 8.12 -5.05 3.60
CA PHE A 29 8.97 -5.06 4.79
C PHE A 29 8.34 -4.18 5.85
N PHE A 30 7.64 -4.78 6.81
CA PHE A 30 7.00 -4.06 7.90
C PHE A 30 7.96 -3.87 9.08
N PRO A 31 8.20 -2.62 9.53
CA PRO A 31 8.81 -2.36 10.82
C PRO A 31 8.00 -2.99 11.95
N ARG A 32 8.68 -3.39 13.03
CA ARG A 32 8.05 -4.07 14.17
C ARG A 32 6.87 -3.30 14.76
N TRP A 33 6.97 -1.98 14.89
CA TRP A 33 5.89 -1.12 15.40
C TRP A 33 4.62 -1.14 14.54
N VAL A 34 4.76 -1.34 13.21
CA VAL A 34 3.60 -1.47 12.31
C VAL A 34 2.97 -2.84 12.47
N HIS A 35 3.80 -3.89 12.55
CA HIS A 35 3.33 -5.26 12.73
C HIS A 35 2.57 -5.45 14.06
N GLU A 36 3.07 -4.85 15.14
CA GLU A 36 2.44 -4.93 16.48
C GLU A 36 1.23 -3.99 16.63
N HIS A 37 1.22 -2.87 15.92
CA HIS A 37 0.16 -1.86 16.02
C HIS A 37 -0.36 -1.41 14.65
N PRO A 38 -0.94 -2.31 13.84
CA PRO A 38 -1.35 -2.02 12.47
C PRO A 38 -2.43 -0.92 12.39
N HIS A 39 -3.28 -0.81 13.41
CA HIS A 39 -4.31 0.23 13.51
C HIS A 39 -3.75 1.66 13.45
N ARG A 40 -2.46 1.86 13.79
CA ARG A 40 -1.81 3.18 13.72
C ARG A 40 -1.68 3.69 12.28
N THR A 41 -1.65 2.81 11.28
CA THR A 41 -1.48 3.16 9.86
C THR A 41 -2.79 3.10 9.07
N VAL A 42 -3.92 2.70 9.67
CA VAL A 42 -5.23 2.64 9.02
C VAL A 42 -5.93 3.99 9.13
N LEU A 43 -5.55 4.94 8.27
CA LEU A 43 -6.09 6.30 8.20
C LEU A 43 -5.73 6.97 6.86
N HIS A 44 -6.23 8.18 6.61
CA HIS A 44 -5.74 9.01 5.52
C HIS A 44 -4.32 9.54 5.83
N GLN A 45 -3.31 8.84 5.32
CA GLN A 45 -1.91 9.04 5.70
C GLN A 45 -1.39 10.46 5.42
N ASN A 46 -1.79 11.06 4.29
CA ASN A 46 -1.31 12.39 3.88
C ASN A 46 -1.63 13.46 4.93
N ALA A 47 -2.77 13.34 5.63
CA ALA A 47 -3.16 14.24 6.72
C ALA A 47 -2.41 13.98 8.04
N HIS A 48 -1.66 12.88 8.16
CA HIS A 48 -1.07 12.41 9.42
C HIS A 48 0.43 12.10 9.32
N LEU A 49 1.13 12.65 8.32
CA LEU A 49 2.56 12.41 8.11
C LEU A 49 3.44 12.69 9.34
N PRO A 50 3.24 13.78 10.12
CA PRO A 50 4.02 14.00 11.34
C PRO A 50 3.83 12.89 12.38
N ARG A 51 2.60 12.38 12.52
CA ARG A 51 2.27 11.26 13.42
C ARG A 51 2.96 9.98 12.99
N MET A 52 3.02 9.71 11.68
CA MET A 52 3.72 8.52 11.15
C MET A 52 5.21 8.58 11.43
N ARG A 53 5.84 9.75 11.26
CA ARG A 53 7.25 9.96 11.60
C ARG A 53 7.49 9.73 13.09
N ARG A 54 6.62 10.24 13.96
CA ARG A 54 6.74 10.03 15.41
C ARG A 54 6.67 8.55 15.80
N TYR A 55 5.77 7.77 15.22
CA TYR A 55 5.69 6.33 15.52
C TYR A 55 6.92 5.57 15.05
N ARG A 56 7.39 5.91 13.86
CA ARG A 56 8.62 5.38 13.28
C ARG A 56 9.84 5.69 14.14
N ASP A 57 9.98 6.94 14.59
CA ASP A 57 11.13 7.39 15.37
C ASP A 57 11.10 6.79 16.80
N ALA A 58 9.91 6.50 17.34
CA ALA A 58 9.75 5.78 18.59
C ALA A 58 10.11 4.28 18.49
N GLY A 59 9.99 3.69 17.30
CA GLY A 59 10.22 2.26 17.09
C GLY A 59 9.26 1.36 17.88
N PRO A 60 9.64 0.08 18.10
CA PRO A 60 10.82 -0.59 17.56
C PRO A 60 10.72 -0.81 16.04
N THR A 61 11.85 -0.75 15.33
CA THR A 61 11.89 -1.01 13.87
C THR A 61 12.20 -2.47 13.58
N SER A 62 13.05 -3.11 14.39
CA SER A 62 13.50 -4.50 14.23
C SER A 62 12.85 -5.41 15.29
N PRO A 63 12.64 -6.72 15.03
CA PRO A 63 12.84 -7.41 13.75
C PRO A 63 11.83 -6.97 12.67
N ILE A 64 12.29 -6.94 11.42
CA ILE A 64 11.45 -6.63 10.26
C ILE A 64 10.58 -7.84 9.93
N GLN A 65 9.28 -7.63 9.81
CA GLN A 65 8.36 -8.64 9.31
C GLN A 65 8.31 -8.56 7.78
N VAL A 66 8.71 -9.64 7.11
CA VAL A 66 8.69 -9.74 5.65
C VAL A 66 7.47 -10.51 5.20
N VAL A 67 6.66 -9.90 4.34
CA VAL A 67 5.51 -10.54 3.69
C VAL A 67 5.82 -10.59 2.19
N SER A 68 5.90 -11.79 1.62
CA SER A 68 6.17 -12.01 0.19
C SER A 68 5.04 -12.83 -0.40
N GLU A 69 4.19 -12.20 -1.19
CA GLU A 69 2.96 -12.82 -1.68
C GLU A 69 2.69 -12.52 -3.15
N SER A 70 1.97 -13.44 -3.79
CA SER A 70 1.41 -13.25 -5.13
C SER A 70 -0.09 -13.02 -5.04
N ALA A 71 -0.61 -12.02 -5.76
CA ALA A 71 -2.03 -11.79 -5.90
C ALA A 71 -2.45 -11.81 -7.38
N THR A 72 -3.73 -12.09 -7.62
CA THR A 72 -4.36 -11.96 -8.94
C THR A 72 -4.94 -10.56 -9.08
N ILE A 73 -4.65 -9.89 -10.19
CA ILE A 73 -5.17 -8.56 -10.47
C ILE A 73 -6.63 -8.69 -10.91
N ALA A 74 -7.57 -8.38 -10.03
CA ALA A 74 -9.01 -8.57 -10.25
C ALA A 74 -9.63 -7.55 -11.22
N PHE A 75 -9.01 -6.37 -11.36
CA PHE A 75 -9.52 -5.26 -12.17
C PHE A 75 -8.35 -4.39 -12.67
N ILE A 76 -8.40 -3.95 -13.93
CA ILE A 76 -7.45 -3.00 -14.53
C ILE A 76 -8.24 -2.06 -15.44
N GLU A 77 -8.05 -0.76 -15.28
CA GLU A 77 -8.56 0.25 -16.20
C GLU A 77 -7.52 1.36 -16.38
N ASN A 78 -7.60 2.07 -17.51
CA ASN A 78 -6.77 3.26 -17.76
C ASN A 78 -7.61 4.52 -17.46
N CYS A 79 -7.23 5.26 -16.41
CA CYS A 79 -7.91 6.48 -15.99
C CYS A 79 -7.27 7.77 -16.52
N GLY A 80 -6.24 7.67 -17.36
CA GLY A 80 -5.39 8.80 -17.75
C GLY A 80 -4.37 9.17 -16.67
N VAL A 81 -3.55 10.20 -16.96
CA VAL A 81 -2.54 10.74 -16.04
C VAL A 81 -3.16 11.87 -15.21
N ASP A 82 -2.68 12.05 -13.97
CA ASP A 82 -3.08 13.14 -13.05
C ASP A 82 -4.58 13.24 -12.71
N ASN A 83 -5.32 12.13 -12.83
CA ASN A 83 -6.71 12.07 -12.42
C ASN A 83 -6.84 11.88 -10.89
N ASN A 84 -7.13 12.97 -10.18
CA ASN A 84 -7.29 12.98 -8.72
C ASN A 84 -8.59 12.36 -8.21
N GLU A 85 -9.52 11.96 -9.10
CA GLU A 85 -10.81 11.39 -8.71
C GLU A 85 -10.74 9.87 -8.50
N VAL A 86 -9.67 9.21 -9.00
CA VAL A 86 -9.54 7.73 -8.98
C VAL A 86 -9.47 7.16 -7.56
N ILE A 87 -8.75 7.83 -6.64
CA ILE A 87 -8.63 7.44 -5.23
C ILE A 87 -8.84 8.70 -4.36
N ALA A 88 -10.10 9.09 -4.20
CA ALA A 88 -10.49 10.36 -3.54
C ALA A 88 -11.23 10.19 -2.20
N CYS A 89 -11.58 8.98 -1.79
CA CYS A 89 -12.32 8.71 -0.55
C CYS A 89 -11.79 7.47 0.19
N PRO A 90 -12.07 7.33 1.50
CA PRO A 90 -11.75 6.11 2.23
C PRO A 90 -12.56 4.91 1.71
N PRO A 91 -12.03 3.67 1.86
CA PRO A 91 -12.73 2.46 1.40
C PRO A 91 -14.16 2.29 1.92
N ALA A 92 -14.46 2.81 3.12
CA ALA A 92 -15.79 2.73 3.72
C ALA A 92 -16.86 3.59 3.01
N GLN A 93 -16.46 4.54 2.16
CA GLN A 93 -17.37 5.41 1.40
C GLN A 93 -17.53 4.97 -0.05
N ILE A 94 -16.87 3.88 -0.45
CA ILE A 94 -16.99 3.35 -1.80
C ILE A 94 -18.39 2.72 -1.99
N PRO A 95 -19.06 2.93 -3.13
CA PRO A 95 -20.36 2.32 -3.41
C PRO A 95 -20.33 0.78 -3.30
N ALA A 96 -21.46 0.21 -2.86
CA ALA A 96 -21.65 -1.24 -2.87
C ALA A 96 -21.47 -1.79 -4.30
N GLY A 97 -20.84 -2.95 -4.42
CA GLY A 97 -20.55 -3.59 -5.71
C GLY A 97 -19.36 -3.01 -6.49
N TYR A 98 -18.70 -1.95 -6.01
CA TYR A 98 -17.52 -1.38 -6.67
C TYR A 98 -16.38 -2.39 -6.86
N ALA A 99 -16.20 -3.30 -5.90
CA ALA A 99 -15.17 -4.36 -5.96
C ALA A 99 -15.57 -5.56 -6.83
N ASP A 100 -16.83 -5.64 -7.28
CA ASP A 100 -17.31 -6.73 -8.13
C ASP A 100 -16.98 -6.51 -9.60
N ARG A 101 -16.48 -5.32 -9.95
CA ARG A 101 -16.02 -5.01 -11.30
C ARG A 101 -14.97 -6.02 -11.75
N ARG A 102 -15.26 -6.71 -12.84
CA ARG A 102 -14.33 -7.57 -13.56
C ARG A 102 -14.10 -6.97 -14.94
N ALA A 103 -12.85 -6.67 -15.26
CA ALA A 103 -12.36 -6.34 -16.59
C ALA A 103 -11.14 -7.21 -16.81
#